data_AF-A0A1B6NS25-F1
#
_entry.id   AF-A0A1B6NS25-F1
#
_cell.length_a   1.000
_cell.length_b   1.000
_cell.length_c   1.000
_cell.angle_alpha   90.00
_cell.angle_beta   90.00
_cell.angle_gamma   90.00
#
_symmetry.space_group_name_H-M   'P 1'
#
loop_
_entity.id
_entity.type
_entity.pdbx_description
1 polymer ?
#
loop_
_entity_poly.entity_id
_entity_poly.type
_entity_poly.pdbx_seq_one_letter_code
_entity_poly.pdbx_strand_id
1 'polypeptide(L)' 'MGQLEDMAMFIRIVEAGSITKAAEQLNIAKSAVSRRLKDLEARLGTQLISRTTRHSHLTQAGEQYYQQVN' A
#
# COMPACT_ATOMS: atom_id res chain seq x y z
N MET A 1 -5.85 -15.08 -0.57
CA MET A 1 -5.75 -13.86 -1.39
C MET A 1 -4.38 -13.86 -2.02
N GLY A 2 -4.31 -13.58 -3.32
CA GLY A 2 -3.09 -13.76 -4.11
C GLY A 2 -2.09 -12.63 -3.90
N GLN A 3 -0.79 -12.94 -3.92
CA GLN A 3 0.29 -11.93 -3.85
C GLN A 3 0.14 -10.81 -4.89
N LEU A 4 -0.44 -11.13 -6.05
CA LEU A 4 -0.71 -10.18 -7.13
C LEU A 4 -1.76 -9.12 -6.75
N GLU A 5 -2.79 -9.50 -5.98
CA GLU A 5 -3.83 -8.55 -5.54
C GLU A 5 -3.26 -7.55 -4.53
N ASP A 6 -2.43 -8.03 -3.59
CA ASP A 6 -1.77 -7.19 -2.59
C ASP A 6 -0.76 -6.24 -3.25
N MET A 7 -0.03 -6.71 -4.26
CA MET A 7 0.87 -5.87 -5.06
C MET A 7 0.12 -4.80 -5.85
N ALA A 8 -0.90 -5.18 -6.63
CA ALA A 8 -1.67 -4.23 -7.43
C ALA A 8 -2.32 -3.15 -6.55
N MET A 9 -2.78 -3.56 -5.37
CA MET A 9 -3.30 -2.68 -4.35
C MET A 9 -2.24 -1.71 -3.82
N PHE A 10 -1.04 -2.20 -3.49
CA PHE A 10 0.07 -1.36 -3.04
C PHE A 10 0.44 -0.31 -4.10
N ILE A 11 0.61 -0.74 -5.35
CA ILE A 11 0.89 0.15 -6.51
C ILE A 11 -0.18 1.24 -6.59
N ARG A 12 -1.48 0.88 -6.47
CA ARG A 12 -2.57 1.85 -6.46
C ARG A 12 -2.52 2.85 -5.32
N ILE A 13 -2.10 2.42 -4.12
CA ILE A 13 -1.93 3.34 -2.98
C ILE A 13 -0.82 4.35 -3.24
N VAL A 14 0.27 3.89 -3.85
CA VAL A 14 1.40 4.73 -4.27
C VAL A 14 0.97 5.74 -5.33
N GLU A 15 0.34 5.29 -6.42
CA GLU A 15 -0.13 6.15 -7.51
C GLU A 15 -1.16 7.18 -7.03
N ALA A 16 -2.07 6.77 -6.13
CA ALA A 16 -3.08 7.66 -5.58
C ALA A 16 -2.52 8.64 -4.52
N GLY A 17 -1.31 8.40 -4.01
CA GLY A 17 -0.65 9.18 -2.96
C GLY A 17 -1.32 9.14 -1.59
N SER A 18 -2.40 8.36 -1.44
CA SER A 18 -3.09 8.20 -0.16
C SER A 18 -3.94 6.92 -0.12
N ILE A 19 -4.00 6.32 1.06
CA ILE A 19 -4.81 5.12 1.34
C ILE A 19 -6.30 5.40 1.10
N THR A 20 -6.77 6.60 1.45
CA THR A 20 -8.18 6.99 1.25
C THR A 20 -8.52 7.04 -0.24
N LYS A 21 -7.74 7.76 -1.07
CA LYS A 21 -8.00 7.83 -2.51
C LYS A 21 -7.91 6.47 -3.18
N ALA A 22 -6.96 5.64 -2.78
CA ALA A 22 -6.85 4.28 -3.31
C ALA A 22 -8.04 3.41 -2.92
N ALA A 23 -8.57 3.54 -1.71
CA ALA A 23 -9.78 2.85 -1.27
C ALA A 23 -10.99 3.23 -2.14
N GLU A 24 -11.14 4.53 -2.45
CA GLU A 24 -12.18 5.03 -3.32
C GLU A 24 -12.04 4.50 -4.76
N GLN A 25 -10.82 4.51 -5.32
CA GLN A 25 -10.54 3.98 -6.66
C GLN A 25 -10.76 2.48 -6.77
N LEU A 26 -10.38 1.72 -5.73
CA LEU A 26 -10.55 0.26 -5.67
C LEU A 26 -11.96 -0.14 -5.24
N ASN A 27 -12.86 0.82 -4.95
CA ASN A 27 -14.22 0.60 -4.48
C ASN A 27 -14.32 -0.32 -3.24
N ILE A 28 -13.38 -0.17 -2.31
CA ILE A 28 -13.31 -0.97 -1.07
C ILE A 28 -13.13 -0.09 0.15
N ALA A 29 -13.50 -0.61 1.32
CA ALA A 29 -13.37 0.13 2.57
C ALA A 29 -11.91 0.45 2.90
N LYS A 30 -11.64 1.68 3.37
CA LYS A 30 -10.30 2.11 3.85
C LYS A 30 -9.71 1.16 4.91
N SER A 31 -10.56 0.58 5.76
CA SER A 31 -10.15 -0.42 6.76
C SER A 31 -9.64 -1.71 6.11
N ALA A 32 -10.30 -2.19 5.05
CA ALA A 32 -9.84 -3.33 4.25
C ALA A 32 -8.49 -3.00 3.58
N VAL A 33 -8.34 -1.79 3.03
CA VAL A 33 -7.09 -1.35 2.42
C VAL A 33 -5.95 -1.30 3.42
N SER A 34 -6.21 -0.68 4.56
CA SER A 34 -5.24 -0.61 5.64
C SER A 34 -4.85 -1.99 6.16
N ARG A 35 -5.78 -2.95 6.19
CA ARG A 35 -5.51 -4.29 6.70
C ARG A 35 -4.68 -5.11 5.72
N ARG A 36 -5.03 -5.09 4.44
CA ARG A 36 -4.25 -5.75 3.38
C ARG A 36 -2.83 -5.21 3.29
N LEU A 37 -2.67 -3.89 3.36
CA LEU A 37 -1.34 -3.26 3.41
C LEU A 37 -0.53 -3.75 4.61
N LYS A 38 -1.13 -3.80 5.81
CA LYS A 38 -0.46 -4.32 7.01
C LYS A 38 -0.06 -5.79 6.87
N ASP A 39 -0.91 -6.61 6.25
CA ASP A 39 -0.62 -8.01 6.00
C ASP A 39 0.58 -8.16 5.04
N LEU A 40 0.61 -7.37 3.97
CA LEU A 40 1.74 -7.31 3.04
C LEU A 40 3.03 -6.87 3.75
N GLU A 41 2.98 -5.79 4.53
CA GLU A 41 4.11 -5.29 5.32
C GLU A 41 4.60 -6.34 6.33
N ALA A 42 3.68 -7.05 7.01
CA ALA A 42 4.02 -8.11 7.95
C ALA A 42 4.69 -9.31 7.25
N ARG A 43 4.22 -9.67 6.05
CA ARG A 43 4.81 -10.75 5.25
C ARG A 43 6.21 -10.39 4.74
N LEU A 44 6.43 -9.12 4.38
CA LEU A 44 7.73 -8.63 3.93
C LEU A 44 8.67 -8.29 5.10
N GLY A 45 8.15 -8.23 6.33
CA GLY A 45 8.90 -7.85 7.52
C GLY A 45 9.36 -6.39 7.50
N THR A 46 8.76 -5.55 6.66
CA THR A 46 9.15 -4.16 6.47
C THR A 46 7.94 -3.28 6.22
N GLN A 47 8.03 -2.03 6.67
CA GLN A 47 6.98 -1.04 6.46
C GLN A 47 7.18 -0.38 5.09
N LEU A 48 6.21 -0.49 4.19
CA LEU A 48 6.28 0.06 2.84
C LEU A 48 5.75 1.50 2.79
N ILE A 49 4.79 1.82 3.66
CA ILE A 49 4.17 3.16 3.70
C ILE A 49 4.26 3.75 5.11
N SER A 50 4.88 4.92 5.22
CA SER A 50 4.85 5.73 6.42
C SER A 50 3.61 6.61 6.44
N ARG A 51 2.74 6.37 7.43
CA ARG A 51 1.51 7.16 7.63
C ARG A 51 1.82 8.30 8.58
N THR A 52 2.08 9.50 8.04
CA THR A 52 1.98 10.71 8.86
C THR A 52 0.52 11.16 8.93
N THR A 53 0.15 11.87 9.99
CA THR A 53 -1.22 12.31 10.27
C THR A 53 -1.86 13.17 9.17
N ARG A 54 -1.08 13.65 8.19
CA ARG A 54 -1.57 14.43 7.04
C ARG A 54 -1.20 13.83 5.68
N HIS A 55 -0.12 13.05 5.59
CA HIS A 55 0.35 12.50 4.31
C HIS A 55 0.84 11.06 4.46
N SER A 56 0.53 10.22 3.47
CA SER A 56 1.13 8.89 3.35
C SER A 56 2.33 9.02 2.44
N HIS A 57 3.53 8.68 2.93
CA HIS A 57 4.75 8.68 2.14
C HIS A 57 5.27 7.24 1.99
N LEU A 58 5.84 6.95 0.83
CA LEU A 58 6.62 5.74 0.63
C LEU A 58 7.83 5.75 1.56
N THR A 59 8.12 4.61 2.16
CA THR A 59 9.42 4.40 2.83
C THR A 59 10.45 3.99 1.79
N GLN A 60 11.73 4.00 2.16
CA GLN A 60 12.81 3.46 1.33
C GLN A 60 12.54 2.01 0.90
N ALA A 61 11.99 1.18 1.80
CA ALA A 61 11.60 -0.20 1.47
C ALA A 61 10.42 -0.23 0.49
N GLY A 62 9.45 0.67 0.64
CA GLY A 62 8.35 0.84 -0.29
C GLY A 62 8.82 1.24 -1.69
N GLU A 63 9.78 2.15 -1.81
CA GLU A 63 10.35 2.57 -3.09
C GLU A 63 11.09 1.42 -3.78
N GLN A 64 11.91 0.68 -3.04
CA GLN A 64 12.61 -0.51 -3.55
C GLN A 64 11.62 -1.58 -4.00
N TYR A 65 10.60 -1.85 -3.19
CA TYR A 65 9.57 -2.82 -3.54
C TYR A 65 8.82 -2.38 -4.80
N TYR A 66 8.40 -1.12 -4.87
CA TYR A 66 7.73 -0.55 -6.05
C TYR A 66 8.57 -0.69 -7.32
N GLN A 67 9.88 -0.40 -7.25
CA GLN A 67 10.80 -0.57 -8.38
C GLN A 67 11.02 -2.03 -8.80
N GLN A 68 10.86 -2.99 -7.89
CA GLN A 68 10.97 -4.41 -8.22
C GLN A 68 9.72 -4.96 -8.91
N VAL A 69 8.56 -4.38 -8.65
CA VAL A 69 7.27 -4.87 -9.17
C VAL A 69 6.69 -4.06 -10.33
N ASN A 70 7.29 -2.93 -10.67
CA ASN A 70 6.90 -2.07 -11.81
C ASN A 70 7.93 -2.14 -12.94
#